data_AF-A0A4R9JVY3-F1
#
_entry.id   AF-A0A4R9JVY3-F1
#
_cell.length_a   1.000
_cell.length_b   1.000
_cell.length_c   1.000
_cell.angle_alpha   90.00
_cell.angle_beta   90.00
_cell.angle_gamma   90.00
#
_symmetry.space_group_name_H-M   'P 1'
#
loop_
_entity.id
_entity.type
_entity.pdbx_description
1 polymer ?
#
loop_
_entity_poly.entity_id
_entity_poly.type
_entity_poly.pdbx_seq_one_letter_code
_entity_poly.pdbx_strand_id
1 'polypeptide(L)'
;MRFWPTIILLSSLLNCATYWKNRRNDLLDVVTLGAETPTYGAAVKIGPLPIGLLFQGGESELGKKDLGRGYGVRGGGIGGYHSQQLVYTFLGGESFHSGEPIKDEKGKWMVDEKKIPLTDNDRYNQKSYKMRYFSFFNDPVKDRKKRKKQAFQRELTMDLVRQTGKTEFLVYLPKEDEKPFGYPPGFLWNLEVIGGLYGGARVGFNFGEAMDFLLGFTTLDMYDDDVEGKEKQTFPGFPFPGALTPEEEAPTED
;
A
#
# COMPACT_ATOMS: atom_id res chain seq x y z
N MET A 1 31.85 -36.08 -15.11
CA MET A 1 30.45 -35.64 -14.90
C MET A 1 30.47 -34.22 -14.35
N ARG A 2 29.94 -33.25 -15.10
CA ARG A 2 29.90 -31.83 -14.69
C ARG A 2 28.58 -31.56 -13.96
N PHE A 3 28.55 -31.78 -12.65
CA PHE A 3 27.40 -31.46 -11.80
C PHE A 3 27.35 -29.99 -11.37
N TRP A 4 28.40 -29.22 -11.65
CA TRP A 4 28.49 -27.81 -11.29
C TRP A 4 27.44 -26.89 -11.94
N PRO A 5 27.13 -26.98 -13.26
CA PRO A 5 26.12 -26.12 -13.86
C PRO A 5 24.71 -26.45 -13.34
N THR A 6 24.42 -27.71 -13.02
CA THR A 6 23.15 -28.10 -12.40
C THR A 6 23.02 -27.60 -10.98
N ILE A 7 24.10 -27.58 -10.18
CA ILE A 7 24.10 -27.04 -8.81
C ILE A 7 23.95 -25.51 -8.80
N ILE A 8 24.59 -24.80 -9.75
CA ILE A 8 24.45 -23.34 -9.88
C ILE A 8 23.01 -22.98 -10.32
N LEU A 9 22.44 -23.73 -11.27
CA LEU A 9 21.04 -23.59 -11.68
C LEU A 9 20.06 -23.94 -10.54
N LEU A 10 20.39 -24.93 -9.69
CA LEU A 10 19.57 -25.27 -8.52
C LEU A 10 19.67 -24.21 -7.41
N SER A 11 20.83 -23.56 -7.24
CA SER A 11 21.00 -22.47 -6.27
C SER A 11 20.27 -21.18 -6.66
N SER A 12 20.15 -20.87 -7.97
CA SER A 12 19.32 -19.75 -8.43
C SER A 12 17.82 -20.04 -8.31
N LEU A 13 17.41 -21.32 -8.34
CA LEU A 13 16.03 -21.75 -8.11
C LEU A 13 15.61 -21.73 -6.62
N LEU A 14 16.55 -21.62 -5.67
CA LEU A 14 16.20 -21.48 -4.24
C LEU A 14 15.84 -20.04 -3.85
N ASN A 15 16.35 -19.03 -4.56
CA ASN A 15 15.87 -17.64 -4.48
C ASN A 15 14.60 -17.38 -5.33
N CYS A 16 14.08 -18.39 -6.02
CA CYS A 16 12.93 -18.22 -6.92
C CYS A 16 11.57 -18.10 -6.19
N ALA A 17 11.39 -18.65 -5.00
CA ALA A 17 10.06 -18.66 -4.35
C ALA A 17 9.57 -17.23 -4.04
N THR A 18 10.42 -16.42 -3.42
CA THR A 18 10.13 -15.00 -3.13
C THR A 18 10.08 -14.17 -4.40
N TYR A 19 11.03 -14.40 -5.32
CA TYR A 19 11.05 -13.71 -6.61
C TYR A 19 9.76 -13.90 -7.43
N TRP A 20 9.32 -15.15 -7.65
CA TRP A 20 8.10 -15.43 -8.42
C TRP A 20 6.84 -14.96 -7.70
N LYS A 21 6.83 -14.98 -6.36
CA LYS A 21 5.75 -14.41 -5.55
C LYS A 21 5.63 -12.91 -5.81
N ASN A 22 6.75 -12.17 -5.80
CA ASN A 22 6.79 -10.74 -6.07
C ASN A 22 6.37 -10.44 -7.52
N ARG A 23 6.94 -11.14 -8.51
CA ARG A 23 6.54 -10.93 -9.91
C ARG A 23 5.06 -11.22 -10.19
N ARG A 24 4.48 -12.22 -9.51
CA ARG A 24 3.03 -12.47 -9.55
C ARG A 24 2.25 -11.32 -8.91
N ASN A 25 2.76 -10.80 -7.80
CA ASN A 25 2.17 -9.67 -7.10
C ASN A 25 2.14 -8.43 -8.01
N ASP A 26 3.25 -8.06 -8.64
CA ASP A 26 3.34 -6.88 -9.52
C ASP A 26 2.40 -7.04 -10.72
N LEU A 27 2.35 -8.24 -11.32
CA LEU A 27 1.44 -8.54 -12.43
C LEU A 27 -0.03 -8.28 -12.06
N LEU A 28 -0.43 -8.56 -10.81
CA LEU A 28 -1.77 -8.28 -10.30
C LEU A 28 -2.01 -6.80 -10.01
N ASP A 29 -0.97 -6.00 -9.90
CA ASP A 29 -1.06 -4.53 -9.80
C ASP A 29 -1.10 -3.83 -11.16
N VAL A 30 -0.58 -4.49 -12.20
CA VAL A 30 -0.61 -3.97 -13.57
C VAL A 30 -2.04 -3.83 -14.08
N VAL A 31 -2.89 -4.84 -13.87
CA VAL A 31 -4.21 -4.91 -14.49
C VAL A 31 -5.30 -4.73 -13.45
N THR A 32 -6.26 -3.86 -13.76
CA THR A 32 -7.51 -3.74 -13.02
C THR A 32 -8.67 -4.23 -13.88
N LEU A 33 -9.45 -5.17 -13.36
CA LEU A 33 -10.69 -5.66 -13.96
C LEU A 33 -11.69 -5.90 -12.84
N GLY A 34 -12.84 -5.25 -12.87
CA GLY A 34 -13.83 -5.36 -11.80
C GLY A 34 -15.25 -5.21 -12.30
N ALA A 35 -16.16 -6.00 -11.72
CA ALA A 35 -17.59 -5.79 -11.82
C ALA A 35 -18.07 -5.16 -10.51
N GLU A 36 -18.75 -4.01 -10.58
CA GLU A 36 -19.05 -3.16 -9.42
C GLU A 36 -20.54 -2.77 -9.37
N THR A 37 -21.14 -2.85 -8.18
CA THR A 37 -22.54 -2.49 -7.92
C THR A 37 -22.73 -1.73 -6.60
N PRO A 38 -23.62 -0.74 -6.53
CA PRO A 38 -24.26 -0.05 -7.65
C PRO A 38 -23.31 0.96 -8.33
N THR A 39 -23.41 1.09 -9.65
CA THR A 39 -22.62 2.04 -10.47
C THR A 39 -23.51 2.79 -11.45
N TYR A 40 -23.40 4.12 -11.49
CA TYR A 40 -24.15 4.98 -12.40
C TYR A 40 -23.24 6.01 -13.06
N GLY A 41 -23.32 6.10 -14.39
CA GLY A 41 -22.54 7.03 -15.18
C GLY A 41 -21.22 6.43 -15.64
N ALA A 42 -20.27 7.28 -16.01
CA ALA A 42 -18.95 6.88 -16.49
C ALA A 42 -17.87 7.90 -16.14
N ALA A 43 -16.66 7.42 -15.89
CA ALA A 43 -15.48 8.25 -15.72
C ALA A 43 -14.23 7.57 -16.29
N VAL A 44 -13.30 8.40 -16.75
CA VAL A 44 -11.94 8.01 -17.06
C VAL A 44 -11.04 8.59 -15.99
N LYS A 45 -10.06 7.83 -15.52
CA LYS A 45 -9.14 8.21 -14.46
C LYS A 45 -7.72 8.07 -14.96
N ILE A 46 -6.95 9.14 -14.86
CA ILE A 46 -5.53 9.19 -15.20
C ILE A 46 -4.79 9.52 -13.90
N GLY A 47 -4.16 8.50 -13.32
CA GLY A 47 -3.56 8.56 -11.99
C GLY A 47 -4.59 8.99 -10.93
N PRO A 48 -4.36 10.08 -10.19
CA PRO A 48 -5.29 10.58 -9.18
C PRO A 48 -6.42 11.46 -9.76
N LEU A 49 -6.38 11.79 -11.06
CA LEU A 49 -7.31 12.71 -11.70
C LEU A 49 -8.43 11.94 -12.42
N PRO A 50 -9.65 11.92 -11.89
CA PRO A 50 -10.82 11.43 -12.61
C PRO A 50 -11.43 12.53 -13.47
N ILE A 51 -12.05 12.13 -14.57
CA ILE A 51 -12.81 13.00 -15.48
C ILE A 51 -14.08 12.25 -15.85
N GLY A 52 -15.24 12.77 -15.47
CA GLY A 52 -16.52 12.23 -15.88
C GLY A 52 -17.67 12.54 -14.94
N LEU A 53 -18.75 11.76 -15.06
CA LEU A 53 -19.91 11.81 -14.20
C LEU A 53 -20.16 10.39 -13.72
N LEU A 54 -19.77 10.11 -12.48
CA LEU A 54 -19.84 8.76 -11.91
C LEU A 54 -20.32 8.82 -10.47
N PHE A 55 -21.29 7.98 -10.16
CA PHE A 55 -21.70 7.67 -8.81
C PHE A 55 -21.60 6.16 -8.60
N GLN A 56 -20.72 5.75 -7.70
CA GLN A 56 -20.47 4.37 -7.35
C GLN A 56 -20.55 4.19 -5.84
N GLY A 57 -21.25 3.15 -5.41
CA GLY A 57 -21.62 2.95 -4.02
C GLY A 57 -22.80 3.82 -3.60
N GLY A 58 -23.39 3.54 -2.45
CA GLY A 58 -24.64 4.17 -2.02
C GLY A 58 -25.54 3.23 -1.25
N GLU A 59 -26.77 3.65 -1.01
CA GLU A 59 -27.73 2.84 -0.29
C GLU A 59 -28.20 1.67 -1.17
N SER A 60 -27.79 0.45 -0.82
CA SER A 60 -28.30 -0.78 -1.45
C SER A 60 -29.78 -1.01 -1.10
N GLU A 61 -30.18 -0.52 0.08
CA GLU A 61 -31.53 -0.47 0.61
C GLU A 61 -31.73 0.88 1.33
N LEU A 62 -32.96 1.41 1.32
CA LEU A 62 -33.29 2.70 1.94
C LEU A 62 -32.83 2.75 3.40
N GLY A 63 -31.92 3.67 3.74
CA GLY A 63 -31.37 3.85 5.08
C GLY A 63 -30.13 3.00 5.43
N LYS A 64 -29.69 2.09 4.55
CA LYS A 64 -28.41 1.37 4.71
C LYS A 64 -27.34 1.99 3.85
N LYS A 65 -26.42 2.75 4.45
CA LYS A 65 -25.22 3.24 3.76
C LYS A 65 -24.26 2.09 3.48
N ASP A 66 -24.39 1.51 2.30
CA ASP A 66 -23.47 0.47 1.84
C ASP A 66 -22.33 1.09 1.03
N LEU A 67 -21.12 0.58 1.29
CA LEU A 67 -20.01 0.78 0.38
C LEU A 67 -20.31 -0.06 -0.87
N GLY A 68 -20.16 0.55 -2.04
CA GLY A 68 -20.29 -0.18 -3.30
C GLY A 68 -19.40 -1.41 -3.27
N ARG A 69 -19.92 -2.54 -3.75
CA ARG A 69 -19.22 -3.82 -3.75
C ARG A 69 -18.70 -4.09 -5.14
N GLY A 70 -17.48 -4.59 -5.22
CA GLY A 70 -16.87 -5.03 -6.46
C GLY A 70 -16.30 -6.42 -6.31
N TYR A 71 -16.19 -7.12 -7.43
CA TYR A 71 -15.44 -8.37 -7.52
C TYR A 71 -14.55 -8.33 -8.74
N GLY A 72 -13.29 -8.72 -8.58
CA GLY A 72 -12.34 -8.84 -9.68
C GLY A 72 -10.90 -8.68 -9.24
N VAL A 73 -10.06 -8.24 -10.16
CA VAL A 73 -8.64 -7.95 -9.96
C VAL A 73 -8.50 -6.44 -9.77
N ARG A 74 -8.13 -6.00 -8.56
CA ARG A 74 -7.91 -4.57 -8.27
C ARG A 74 -6.98 -4.41 -7.08
N GLY A 75 -5.98 -3.55 -7.21
CA GLY A 75 -5.01 -3.27 -6.15
C GLY A 75 -4.23 -4.50 -5.68
N GLY A 76 -3.77 -5.33 -6.62
CA GLY A 76 -2.87 -6.44 -6.34
C GLY A 76 -3.53 -7.69 -5.76
N GLY A 77 -4.86 -7.66 -5.60
CA GLY A 77 -5.66 -8.77 -5.11
C GLY A 77 -6.71 -9.22 -6.12
N ILE A 78 -7.06 -10.50 -6.05
CA ILE A 78 -8.21 -11.08 -6.74
C ILE A 78 -9.28 -11.37 -5.69
N GLY A 79 -10.48 -10.82 -5.85
CA GLY A 79 -11.59 -11.14 -4.97
C GLY A 79 -12.60 -10.01 -4.82
N GLY A 80 -13.36 -10.09 -3.73
CA GLY A 80 -14.29 -9.04 -3.33
C GLY A 80 -13.55 -7.83 -2.76
N TYR A 81 -14.05 -6.64 -3.09
CA TYR A 81 -13.54 -5.39 -2.55
C TYR A 81 -14.68 -4.39 -2.39
N HIS A 82 -14.42 -3.32 -1.65
CA HIS A 82 -15.35 -2.21 -1.48
C HIS A 82 -14.81 -0.95 -2.16
N SER A 83 -15.66 -0.30 -2.94
CA SER A 83 -15.31 0.96 -3.59
C SER A 83 -16.52 1.89 -3.63
N GLN A 84 -16.28 3.13 -3.22
CA GLN A 84 -17.24 4.21 -3.31
C GLN A 84 -16.56 5.36 -4.04
N GLN A 85 -17.20 5.87 -5.08
CA GLN A 85 -16.66 6.90 -5.93
C GLN A 85 -17.75 7.90 -6.27
N LEU A 86 -17.46 9.18 -6.09
CA LEU A 86 -18.27 10.27 -6.60
C LEU A 86 -17.36 11.12 -7.49
N VAL A 87 -17.67 11.19 -8.78
CA VAL A 87 -16.98 12.02 -9.77
C VAL A 87 -17.99 12.97 -10.38
N TYR A 88 -17.72 14.26 -10.25
CA TYR A 88 -18.44 15.30 -10.97
C TYR A 88 -17.42 16.16 -11.70
N THR A 89 -17.30 15.96 -13.01
CA THR A 89 -16.20 16.46 -13.84
C THR A 89 -14.85 15.99 -13.30
N PHE A 90 -14.09 16.84 -12.61
CA PHE A 90 -12.81 16.53 -11.95
C PHE A 90 -12.88 16.59 -10.41
N LEU A 91 -14.06 16.82 -9.86
CA LEU A 91 -14.30 16.96 -8.42
C LEU A 91 -14.93 15.71 -7.82
N GLY A 92 -14.88 15.63 -6.49
CA GLY A 92 -15.49 14.57 -5.70
C GLY A 92 -14.48 13.81 -4.85
N GLY A 93 -14.66 12.50 -4.73
CA GLY A 93 -13.77 11.66 -3.94
C GLY A 93 -13.95 10.17 -4.19
N GLU A 94 -13.05 9.41 -3.61
CA GLU A 94 -13.00 7.97 -3.72
C GLU A 94 -12.60 7.36 -2.38
N SER A 95 -13.21 6.23 -2.03
CA SER A 95 -12.69 5.31 -1.04
C SER A 95 -12.63 3.92 -1.64
N PHE A 96 -11.49 3.26 -1.46
CA PHE A 96 -11.24 1.91 -1.92
C PHE A 96 -10.67 1.08 -0.77
N HIS A 97 -11.23 -0.11 -0.59
CA HIS A 97 -10.82 -1.07 0.43
C HIS A 97 -10.71 -2.44 -0.23
N SER A 98 -9.50 -3.00 -0.23
CA SER A 98 -9.25 -4.35 -0.73
C SER A 98 -9.49 -5.37 0.38
N GLY A 99 -10.10 -6.51 0.06
CA GLY A 99 -10.30 -7.61 1.00
C GLY A 99 -11.40 -7.38 2.06
N GLU A 100 -11.52 -8.35 2.96
CA GLU A 100 -12.51 -8.31 4.05
C GLU A 100 -11.94 -7.57 5.28
N PRO A 101 -12.72 -6.65 5.87
CA PRO A 101 -12.27 -5.92 7.05
C PRO A 101 -12.29 -6.79 8.30
N ILE A 102 -11.27 -6.64 9.15
CA ILE A 102 -11.24 -7.32 10.45
C ILE A 102 -12.32 -6.72 11.35
N LYS A 103 -13.03 -7.58 12.05
CA LYS A 103 -14.04 -7.20 13.05
C LYS A 103 -13.47 -7.38 14.45
N ASP A 104 -13.71 -6.39 15.29
CA ASP A 104 -13.49 -6.46 16.73
C ASP A 104 -14.43 -7.50 17.36
N GLU A 105 -14.20 -7.88 18.61
CA GLU A 105 -15.01 -8.86 19.37
C GLU A 105 -16.50 -8.48 19.40
N LYS A 106 -16.81 -7.19 19.23
CA LYS A 106 -18.16 -6.61 19.18
C LYS A 106 -18.77 -6.61 17.76
N GLY A 107 -18.12 -7.23 16.78
CA GLY A 107 -18.56 -7.28 15.38
C GLY A 107 -18.39 -5.98 14.59
N LYS A 108 -17.74 -4.97 15.17
CA LYS A 108 -17.49 -3.66 14.53
C LYS A 108 -16.17 -3.70 13.75
N TRP A 109 -16.11 -3.03 12.61
CA TRP A 109 -14.86 -2.94 11.83
C TRP A 109 -13.76 -2.25 12.63
N MET A 110 -12.58 -2.88 12.66
CA MET A 110 -11.37 -2.22 13.11
C MET A 110 -10.97 -1.17 12.08
N VAL A 111 -10.80 0.07 12.51
CA VAL A 111 -10.51 1.19 11.63
C VAL A 111 -9.27 1.93 12.10
N ASP A 112 -8.50 2.41 11.13
CA ASP A 112 -7.38 3.30 11.36
C ASP A 112 -7.85 4.72 11.79
N GLU A 113 -6.94 5.59 12.20
CA GLU A 113 -7.15 7.02 12.50
C GLU A 113 -7.92 7.74 11.38
N LYS A 114 -7.74 7.30 10.12
CA LYS A 114 -8.43 7.83 8.93
C LYS A 114 -9.83 7.27 8.71
N LYS A 115 -10.33 6.42 9.61
CA LYS A 115 -11.62 5.69 9.50
C LYS A 115 -11.67 4.78 8.27
N ILE A 116 -10.53 4.20 7.91
CA ILE A 116 -10.40 3.20 6.85
C ILE A 116 -10.31 1.83 7.53
N PRO A 117 -11.13 0.83 7.13
CA PRO A 117 -11.07 -0.51 7.72
C PRO A 117 -9.71 -1.18 7.53
N LEU A 118 -9.24 -1.88 8.57
CA LEU A 118 -8.02 -2.70 8.53
C LEU A 118 -8.34 -4.12 8.06
N THR A 119 -7.34 -4.75 7.43
CA THR A 119 -7.39 -6.12 6.92
C THR A 119 -6.22 -6.92 7.48
N ASP A 120 -6.30 -8.25 7.50
CA ASP A 120 -5.20 -9.11 7.98
C ASP A 120 -3.95 -9.06 7.08
N ASN A 121 -4.09 -8.56 5.85
CA ASN A 121 -3.01 -8.47 4.89
C ASN A 121 -2.47 -7.04 4.78
N ASP A 122 -1.21 -6.84 5.13
CA ASP A 122 -0.53 -5.54 5.08
C ASP A 122 -0.54 -4.92 3.68
N ARG A 123 -0.41 -5.72 2.62
CA ARG A 123 -0.46 -5.25 1.23
C ARG A 123 -1.83 -4.67 0.88
N TYR A 124 -2.90 -5.29 1.37
CA TYR A 124 -4.25 -4.74 1.21
C TYR A 124 -4.45 -3.48 2.05
N ASN A 125 -3.78 -3.37 3.20
CA ASN A 125 -3.77 -2.14 3.98
C ASN A 125 -3.11 -0.99 3.22
N GLN A 126 -1.90 -1.20 2.70
CA GLN A 126 -1.16 -0.21 1.93
C GLN A 126 -1.87 0.24 0.65
N LYS A 127 -2.68 -0.63 0.04
CA LYS A 127 -3.43 -0.34 -1.19
C LYS A 127 -4.85 0.18 -0.95
N SER A 128 -5.32 0.16 0.29
CA SER A 128 -6.61 0.74 0.68
C SER A 128 -6.48 2.21 0.98
N TYR A 129 -7.34 3.05 0.42
CA TYR A 129 -7.24 4.49 0.59
C TYR A 129 -8.58 5.20 0.63
N LYS A 130 -8.55 6.44 1.10
CA LYS A 130 -9.68 7.36 1.07
C LYS A 130 -9.16 8.74 0.72
N MET A 131 -9.70 9.33 -0.33
CA MET A 131 -9.26 10.62 -0.83
C MET A 131 -10.41 11.48 -1.34
N ARG A 132 -10.18 12.79 -1.30
CA ARG A 132 -10.92 13.75 -2.12
C ARG A 132 -9.99 14.17 -3.24
N TYR A 133 -10.46 14.24 -4.48
CA TYR A 133 -9.56 14.52 -5.60
C TYR A 133 -8.84 15.86 -5.44
N PHE A 134 -9.52 16.87 -4.88
CA PHE A 134 -8.90 18.16 -4.60
C PHE A 134 -7.82 18.11 -3.50
N SER A 135 -7.94 17.22 -2.50
CA SER A 135 -6.93 17.13 -1.44
C SER A 135 -5.61 16.56 -1.92
N PHE A 136 -5.59 15.93 -3.10
CA PHE A 136 -4.34 15.52 -3.73
C PHE A 136 -3.49 16.74 -4.15
N PHE A 137 -4.14 17.76 -4.72
CA PHE A 137 -3.46 18.98 -5.17
C PHE A 137 -3.27 20.00 -4.04
N ASN A 138 -4.15 19.98 -3.04
CA ASN A 138 -4.11 20.89 -1.90
C ASN A 138 -3.84 20.13 -0.59
N ASP A 139 -2.59 19.72 -0.41
CA ASP A 139 -2.09 19.14 0.84
C ASP A 139 -1.56 20.24 1.78
N PRO A 140 -2.23 20.53 2.91
CA PRO A 140 -1.81 21.59 3.82
C PRO A 140 -0.39 21.37 4.33
N VAL A 141 0.43 22.43 4.25
CA VAL A 141 1.85 22.38 4.64
C VAL A 141 2.04 21.90 6.08
N LYS A 142 1.13 22.27 6.99
CA LYS A 142 1.15 21.85 8.39
C LYS A 142 1.03 20.33 8.53
N ASP A 143 0.06 19.73 7.85
CA ASP A 143 -0.20 18.29 7.92
C ASP A 143 0.91 17.51 7.21
N ARG A 144 1.39 18.01 6.07
CA ARG A 144 2.55 17.46 5.37
C ARG A 144 3.80 17.42 6.23
N LYS A 145 4.11 18.53 6.92
CA LYS A 145 5.26 18.60 7.85
C LYS A 145 5.10 17.61 9.01
N LYS A 146 3.89 17.50 9.57
CA LYS A 146 3.58 16.54 10.64
C LYS A 146 3.85 15.10 10.20
N ARG A 147 3.34 14.69 9.03
CA ARG A 147 3.55 13.34 8.49
C ARG A 147 5.02 13.04 8.20
N LYS A 148 5.74 13.97 7.55
CA LYS A 148 7.18 13.83 7.31
C LYS A 148 7.99 13.69 8.60
N LYS A 149 7.63 14.45 9.64
CA LYS A 149 8.27 14.36 10.95
C LYS A 149 8.00 13.00 11.60
N GLN A 150 6.77 12.50 11.56
CA GLN A 150 6.42 11.18 12.11
C GLN A 150 7.12 10.04 11.37
N ALA A 151 7.17 10.09 10.03
CA ALA A 151 7.89 9.11 9.21
C ALA A 151 9.39 9.11 9.54
N PHE A 152 10.01 10.29 9.55
CA PHE A 152 11.42 10.43 9.93
C PHE A 152 11.69 9.93 11.36
N GLN A 153 10.86 10.27 12.33
CA GLN A 153 11.00 9.79 13.71
C GLN A 153 10.92 8.27 13.79
N ARG A 154 9.98 7.66 13.06
CA ARG A 154 9.81 6.21 13.01
C ARG A 154 11.05 5.53 12.44
N GLU A 155 11.51 5.99 11.28
CA GLU A 155 12.69 5.44 10.62
C GLU A 155 13.93 5.61 11.52
N LEU A 156 14.11 6.77 12.12
CA LEU A 156 15.22 7.05 13.03
C LEU A 156 15.19 6.13 14.25
N THR A 157 14.03 5.97 14.90
CA THR A 157 13.87 5.08 16.06
C THR A 157 14.17 3.64 15.68
N MET A 158 13.67 3.15 14.53
CA MET A 158 13.93 1.79 14.07
C MET A 158 15.42 1.57 13.75
N ASP A 159 16.06 2.55 13.10
CA ASP A 159 17.50 2.50 12.83
C ASP A 159 18.32 2.47 14.13
N LEU A 160 17.91 3.26 15.13
CA LEU A 160 18.57 3.32 16.43
C LEU A 160 18.43 2.01 17.21
N VAL A 161 17.23 1.42 17.24
CA VAL A 161 16.99 0.07 17.81
C VAL A 161 17.83 -0.97 17.09
N ARG A 162 17.92 -0.89 15.76
CA ARG A 162 18.70 -1.83 14.94
C ARG A 162 20.19 -1.75 15.21
N GLN A 163 20.74 -0.54 15.35
CA GLN A 163 22.18 -0.32 15.55
C GLN A 163 22.61 -0.53 17.00
N THR A 164 21.78 -0.15 17.97
CA THR A 164 22.13 -0.20 19.40
C THR A 164 21.59 -1.44 20.12
N GLY A 165 20.62 -2.15 19.54
CA GLY A 165 19.91 -3.26 20.17
C GLY A 165 18.96 -2.85 21.31
N LYS A 166 18.89 -1.56 21.67
CA LYS A 166 18.10 -1.07 22.81
C LYS A 166 16.63 -0.96 22.45
N THR A 167 15.82 -1.90 22.91
CA THR A 167 14.37 -1.93 22.67
C THR A 167 13.60 -0.83 23.38
N GLU A 168 14.22 -0.14 24.36
CA GLU A 168 13.62 1.01 25.08
C GLU A 168 13.16 2.12 24.14
N PHE A 169 13.86 2.30 23.01
CA PHE A 169 13.52 3.32 22.04
C PHE A 169 12.19 3.06 21.33
N LEU A 170 11.68 1.82 21.33
CA LEU A 170 10.37 1.47 20.78
C LEU A 170 9.22 2.20 21.49
N VAL A 171 9.41 2.66 22.73
CA VAL A 171 8.41 3.46 23.45
C VAL A 171 8.16 4.82 22.78
N TYR A 172 9.17 5.35 22.06
CA TYR A 172 9.05 6.60 21.31
C TYR A 172 8.54 6.39 19.89
N LEU A 173 8.27 5.15 19.48
CA LEU A 173 7.80 4.84 18.14
C LEU A 173 6.41 5.46 17.95
N PRO A 174 6.24 6.39 17.00
CA PRO A 174 4.91 6.88 16.67
C PRO A 174 4.08 5.71 16.11
N LYS A 175 2.78 5.72 16.42
CA LYS A 175 1.83 4.73 15.90
C LYS A 175 1.98 4.62 14.37
N GLU A 176 2.06 3.39 13.88
CA GLU A 176 2.17 3.13 12.45
C GLU A 176 0.92 3.60 11.72
N ASP A 177 1.12 4.30 10.61
CA ASP A 177 0.05 4.64 9.68
C ASP A 177 0.07 3.57 8.59
N GLU A 178 -0.69 2.49 8.81
CA GLU A 178 -0.78 1.34 7.90
C GLU A 178 -1.44 1.69 6.55
N LYS A 179 -2.10 2.85 6.47
CA LYS A 179 -2.81 3.31 5.28
C LYS A 179 -2.08 4.49 4.64
N PRO A 180 -2.01 4.59 3.32
CA PRO A 180 -1.44 5.76 2.67
C PRO A 180 -2.23 7.04 3.00
N PHE A 181 -1.56 8.19 2.95
CA PHE A 181 -2.23 9.47 2.94
C PHE A 181 -2.61 9.81 1.49
N GLY A 182 -3.91 9.77 1.18
CA GLY A 182 -4.38 10.09 -0.16
C GLY A 182 -4.21 8.91 -1.12
N TYR A 183 -3.53 9.11 -2.25
CA TYR A 183 -3.40 8.09 -3.29
C TYR A 183 -2.15 7.23 -3.06
N PRO A 184 -2.24 5.89 -3.18
CA PRO A 184 -1.04 5.05 -3.15
C PRO A 184 -0.08 5.43 -4.30
N PRO A 185 1.24 5.50 -4.06
CA PRO A 185 2.22 5.87 -5.09
C PRO A 185 2.16 5.01 -6.35
N GLY A 186 1.98 3.68 -6.19
CA GLY A 186 1.85 2.75 -7.31
C GLY A 186 0.72 3.11 -8.26
N PHE A 187 -0.36 3.75 -7.78
CA PHE A 187 -1.53 4.04 -8.60
C PHE A 187 -1.39 5.35 -9.41
N LEU A 188 -0.35 6.16 -9.18
CA LEU A 188 -0.16 7.45 -9.87
C LEU A 188 -0.10 7.33 -11.40
N TRP A 189 0.30 6.17 -11.90
CA TRP A 189 0.45 5.87 -13.33
C TRP A 189 -0.68 4.97 -13.86
N ASN A 190 -1.80 4.91 -13.14
CA ASN A 190 -2.92 4.07 -13.49
C ASN A 190 -3.89 4.79 -14.43
N LEU A 191 -4.22 4.17 -15.56
CA LEU A 191 -5.29 4.58 -16.45
C LEU A 191 -6.48 3.65 -16.21
N GLU A 192 -7.57 4.16 -15.63
CA GLU A 192 -8.79 3.39 -15.41
C GLU A 192 -9.97 3.98 -16.18
N VAL A 193 -10.82 3.12 -16.71
CA VAL A 193 -12.12 3.45 -17.28
C VAL A 193 -13.17 2.71 -16.48
N ILE A 194 -14.21 3.43 -16.06
CA ILE A 194 -15.35 2.88 -15.36
C ILE A 194 -16.64 3.40 -15.96
N GLY A 195 -17.63 2.53 -16.07
CA GLY A 195 -18.98 2.93 -16.44
C GLY A 195 -20.03 1.89 -16.10
N GLY A 196 -21.26 2.34 -15.89
CA GLY A 196 -22.38 1.48 -15.54
C GLY A 196 -23.74 2.16 -15.45
N LEU A 197 -24.79 1.35 -15.52
CA LEU A 197 -26.17 1.70 -15.21
C LEU A 197 -26.70 0.64 -14.23
N TYR A 198 -26.62 0.92 -12.93
CA TYR A 198 -26.75 -0.02 -11.81
C TYR A 198 -25.61 -1.05 -11.71
N GLY A 199 -25.37 -1.81 -12.77
CA GLY A 199 -24.18 -2.66 -12.92
C GLY A 199 -23.06 -1.89 -13.63
N GLY A 200 -21.86 -1.91 -13.06
CA GLY A 200 -20.68 -1.26 -13.64
C GLY A 200 -19.56 -2.23 -13.95
N ALA A 201 -18.78 -1.89 -14.96
CA ALA A 201 -17.50 -2.51 -15.24
C ALA A 201 -16.39 -1.48 -15.06
N ARG A 202 -15.27 -1.92 -14.51
CA ARG A 202 -14.03 -1.18 -14.36
C ARG A 202 -12.92 -1.94 -15.07
N VAL A 203 -12.17 -1.24 -15.89
CA VAL A 203 -10.97 -1.74 -16.54
C VAL A 203 -9.86 -0.73 -16.33
N GLY A 204 -8.66 -1.18 -15.97
CA GLY A 204 -7.53 -0.28 -15.80
C GLY A 204 -6.20 -0.94 -16.06
N PHE A 205 -5.21 -0.10 -16.33
CA PHE A 205 -3.84 -0.50 -16.57
C PHE A 205 -2.88 0.46 -15.87
N ASN A 206 -1.98 -0.11 -15.08
CA ASN A 206 -0.98 0.62 -14.33
C ASN A 206 0.37 0.56 -15.03
N PHE A 207 0.76 1.64 -15.68
CA PHE A 207 2.03 1.72 -16.41
C PHE A 207 3.24 1.66 -15.50
N GLY A 208 3.12 2.19 -14.27
CA GLY A 208 4.19 2.16 -13.29
C GLY A 208 4.53 0.73 -12.90
N GLU A 209 3.52 -0.02 -12.47
CA GLU A 209 3.66 -1.43 -12.07
C GLU A 209 4.05 -2.31 -13.26
N ALA A 210 3.62 -1.97 -14.48
CA ALA A 210 4.05 -2.67 -15.68
C ALA A 210 5.55 -2.49 -15.93
N MET A 211 6.07 -1.28 -15.69
CA MET A 211 7.50 -1.01 -15.75
C MET A 211 8.24 -1.74 -14.63
N ASP A 212 7.71 -1.76 -13.41
CA ASP A 212 8.33 -2.49 -12.31
C ASP A 212 8.40 -3.99 -12.60
N PHE A 213 7.32 -4.58 -13.11
CA PHE A 213 7.28 -5.97 -13.56
C PHE A 213 8.37 -6.26 -14.60
N LEU A 214 8.56 -5.37 -15.59
CA LEU A 214 9.58 -5.49 -16.64
C LEU A 214 11.01 -5.29 -16.10
N LEU A 215 11.21 -4.39 -15.14
CA LEU A 215 12.52 -4.03 -14.59
C LEU A 215 12.94 -4.92 -13.42
N GLY A 216 12.05 -5.66 -12.77
CA GLY A 216 12.49 -6.59 -11.73
C GLY A 216 13.20 -7.83 -12.27
N PHE A 217 13.23 -8.06 -13.59
CA PHE A 217 14.23 -8.95 -14.20
C PHE A 217 15.67 -8.45 -13.99
N THR A 218 15.85 -7.13 -13.79
CA THR A 218 17.13 -6.50 -13.46
C THR A 218 17.28 -6.23 -11.96
N THR A 219 16.46 -6.82 -11.10
CA THR A 219 16.42 -6.61 -9.63
C THR A 219 16.12 -5.18 -9.18
N LEU A 220 15.68 -4.33 -10.10
CA LEU A 220 15.30 -2.95 -9.80
C LEU A 220 13.80 -2.95 -9.46
N ASP A 221 13.49 -2.54 -8.24
CA ASP A 221 12.13 -2.38 -7.73
C ASP A 221 11.91 -0.88 -7.45
N MET A 222 11.05 -0.27 -8.25
CA MET A 222 10.75 1.17 -8.25
C MET A 222 9.80 1.57 -7.13
N TYR A 223 8.92 0.67 -6.68
CA TYR A 223 7.84 0.99 -5.75
C TYR A 223 8.12 0.52 -4.32
N ASP A 224 9.14 -0.31 -4.12
CA ASP A 224 9.61 -0.80 -2.81
C ASP A 224 8.47 -1.45 -1.99
N ASP A 225 7.44 -1.97 -2.68
CA ASP A 225 6.28 -2.62 -2.06
C ASP A 225 6.48 -4.14 -1.85
N ASP A 226 7.64 -4.65 -2.26
CA ASP A 226 8.14 -5.97 -1.89
C ASP A 226 8.52 -6.02 -0.40
N VAL A 227 7.59 -6.53 0.41
CA VAL A 227 7.66 -6.59 1.89
C VAL A 227 8.78 -7.52 2.42
N GLU A 228 9.33 -8.42 1.59
CA GLU A 228 10.26 -9.46 2.01
C GLU A 228 11.68 -9.23 1.46
N GLY A 229 12.64 -8.96 2.36
CA GLY A 229 14.07 -9.19 2.11
C GLY A 229 14.96 -7.98 1.88
N LYS A 230 14.45 -6.74 1.94
CA LYS A 230 15.29 -5.55 1.80
C LYS A 230 15.85 -5.06 3.13
N GLU A 231 17.17 -5.08 3.21
CA GLU A 231 17.91 -4.43 4.29
C GLU A 231 17.87 -2.91 4.07
N LYS A 232 16.94 -2.20 4.73
CA LYS A 232 16.86 -0.73 4.62
C LYS A 232 18.21 -0.10 5.00
N GLN A 233 18.72 0.77 4.14
CA GLN A 233 19.95 1.52 4.38
C GLN A 233 19.80 2.37 5.64
N THR A 234 20.82 2.36 6.50
CA THR A 234 20.89 3.18 7.71
C THR A 234 21.00 4.66 7.33
N PHE A 235 20.58 5.56 8.22
CA PHE A 235 20.63 6.99 7.92
C PHE A 235 22.07 7.45 7.67
N PRO A 236 22.39 8.03 6.49
CA PRO A 236 23.73 8.51 6.22
C PRO A 236 24.06 9.69 7.15
N GLY A 237 25.15 9.56 7.91
CA GLY A 237 25.71 10.67 8.69
C GLY A 237 25.27 10.77 10.15
N PHE A 238 24.52 9.82 10.69
CA PHE A 238 24.33 9.67 12.14
C PHE A 238 25.14 8.49 12.65
N PRO A 239 26.41 8.67 13.05
CA PRO A 239 27.10 7.65 13.82
C PRO A 239 26.44 7.59 15.20
N PHE A 240 25.54 6.63 15.38
CA PHE A 240 25.10 6.29 16.72
C PHE A 240 26.25 5.58 17.43
N PRO A 241 26.49 5.85 18.72
CA PRO A 241 27.44 5.04 19.48
C PRO A 241 26.97 3.60 19.35
N GLY A 242 27.83 2.76 18.76
CA GLY A 242 27.55 1.34 18.57
C GLY A 242 27.17 0.70 19.91
N ALA A 243 26.42 -0.40 19.86
CA ALA A 243 26.19 -1.19 21.06
C ALA A 243 27.54 -1.41 21.77
N LEU A 244 27.68 -0.91 23.00
CA LEU A 244 28.85 -1.19 23.84
C LEU A 244 28.98 -2.72 23.88
N THR A 245 30.13 -3.24 23.46
CA THR A 245 30.41 -4.66 23.65
C THR A 245 30.38 -4.95 25.15
N PRO A 246 29.99 -6.16 25.60
CA PRO A 246 29.95 -6.50 27.03
C PRO A 246 31.27 -6.25 27.78
N GLU A 247 32.38 -6.10 27.05
CA GLU A 247 33.70 -5.76 27.58
C GLU A 247 33.83 -4.28 28.03
N GLU A 248 32.97 -3.37 27.59
CA GLU A 248 33.01 -1.94 27.95
C GLU A 248 32.10 -1.60 29.16
N GLU A 249 31.27 -2.53 29.63
CA GLU A 249 30.43 -2.35 30.83
C GLU A 249 31.06 -2.88 32.12
N ALA A 250 32.28 -3.44 32.07
CA ALA A 250 32.97 -3.86 33.30
C ALA A 250 33.42 -2.61 34.08
N PRO A 251 32.88 -2.36 35.30
CA PRO A 251 33.44 -1.31 36.14
C PRO A 251 34.88 -1.71 36.47
N THR A 252 35.82 -0.80 36.18
CA THR A 252 37.13 -0.83 36.82
C THR A 252 36.90 -0.63 38.32
N GLU A 253 36.92 -1.73 39.07
CA GLU A 253 37.04 -1.70 40.52
C GLU A 253 38.45 -1.18 40.85
N ASP A 254 38.53 0.09 41.25
CA ASP A 254 39.66 0.67 41.99
C ASP A 254 39.37 0.63 43.50
#